data_AF-A0A2R6D4U1-F1
#
_entry.id   AF-A0A2R6D4U1-F1
#
_cell.length_a   1.000
_cell.length_b   1.000
_cell.length_c   1.000
_cell.angle_alpha   90.00
_cell.angle_beta   90.00
_cell.angle_gamma   90.00
#
_symmetry.space_group_name_H-M   'P 1'
#
loop_
_entity.id
_entity.type
_entity.pdbx_description
1 polymer ?
#
loop_
_entity_poly.entity_id
_entity_poly.type
_entity_poly.pdbx_seq_one_letter_code
_entity_poly.pdbx_strand_id
1 'polypeptide(L)'
;MSRDSDPQTITEALSAAIDAFNEEGYGVPTREDAINSDADWKTQLTKACRLLAAVDTLSDQGFYTATIELCFGATERSVEAYALAEGGDDLEDFHDHTTCYDRTTALGLLSDTTTRELRQLYDTNRTDSYYGGRRPTERQAATMQQLARSVHEYVIDQIREGGVCVCNSLD
;
A
#
# COMPACT_ATOMS: atom_id res chain seq x y z
N MET A 1 9.05 -38.58 5.27
CA MET A 1 9.52 -37.49 4.40
C MET A 1 10.32 -36.56 5.28
N SER A 2 11.59 -36.31 4.95
CA SER A 2 12.40 -35.36 5.73
C SER A 2 11.76 -33.97 5.63
N ARG A 3 11.77 -33.21 6.72
CA ARG A 3 11.22 -31.84 6.80
C ARG A 3 12.10 -30.80 6.10
N ASP A 4 13.20 -31.22 5.48
CA ASP A 4 14.31 -30.35 5.05
C ASP A 4 14.69 -30.52 3.56
N SER A 5 13.74 -30.79 2.68
CA SER A 5 14.04 -31.01 1.25
C SER A 5 12.99 -30.35 0.36
N ASP A 6 12.89 -29.02 0.45
CA ASP A 6 12.18 -28.28 -0.59
C ASP A 6 12.87 -28.47 -1.95
N PRO A 7 12.12 -28.44 -3.06
CA PRO A 7 12.70 -28.50 -4.40
C PRO A 7 13.82 -27.48 -4.58
N GLN A 8 14.93 -27.91 -5.17
CA GLN A 8 16.11 -27.07 -5.41
C GLN A 8 15.77 -25.75 -6.13
N THR A 9 14.85 -25.79 -7.10
CA THR A 9 14.38 -24.58 -7.80
C THR A 9 13.75 -23.55 -6.86
N ILE A 10 13.07 -23.98 -5.79
CA ILE A 10 12.49 -23.07 -4.79
C ILE A 10 13.57 -22.47 -3.91
N THR A 11 14.51 -23.27 -3.42
CA THR A 11 15.56 -22.79 -2.52
C THR A 11 16.55 -21.87 -3.25
N GLU A 12 16.87 -22.16 -4.51
CA GLU A 12 17.68 -21.29 -5.36
C GLU A 12 16.97 -19.96 -5.67
N ALA A 13 15.68 -20.00 -6.05
CA ALA A 13 14.90 -18.78 -6.29
C ALA A 13 14.75 -17.93 -5.02
N LEU A 14 14.56 -18.57 -3.86
CA LEU A 14 14.50 -17.87 -2.57
C LEU A 14 15.84 -17.23 -2.22
N SER A 15 16.96 -17.93 -2.39
CA SER A 15 18.29 -17.37 -2.15
C SER A 15 18.55 -16.17 -3.05
N ALA A 16 18.25 -16.29 -4.35
CA ALA A 16 18.41 -15.19 -5.31
C ALA A 16 17.54 -13.98 -4.94
N ALA A 17 16.31 -14.21 -4.46
CA ALA A 17 15.45 -13.13 -3.97
C ALA A 17 16.06 -12.45 -2.73
N ILE A 18 16.55 -13.21 -1.75
CA ILE A 18 17.20 -12.68 -0.54
C ILE A 18 18.42 -11.84 -0.91
N ASP A 19 19.29 -12.35 -1.79
CA ASP A 19 20.48 -11.61 -2.23
C ASP A 19 20.09 -10.29 -2.91
N ALA A 20 19.03 -10.30 -3.73
CA ALA A 20 18.52 -9.10 -4.38
C ALA A 20 17.95 -8.08 -3.37
N PHE A 21 17.22 -8.53 -2.35
CA PHE A 21 16.72 -7.66 -1.27
C PHE A 21 17.84 -7.10 -0.38
N ASN A 22 18.94 -7.85 -0.20
CA ASN A 22 20.13 -7.39 0.51
C ASN A 22 21.07 -6.55 -0.38
N GLU A 23 20.76 -6.43 -1.68
CA GLU A 23 21.58 -5.75 -2.70
C GLU A 23 23.02 -6.33 -2.80
N GLU A 24 23.19 -7.61 -2.43
CA GLU A 24 24.50 -8.29 -2.43
C GLU A 24 24.92 -8.68 -3.85
N GLY A 25 26.04 -8.13 -4.33
CA GLY A 25 26.69 -8.58 -5.57
C GLY A 25 26.08 -8.07 -6.88
N TYR A 26 25.08 -7.18 -6.84
CA TYR A 26 24.38 -6.67 -8.04
C TYR A 26 24.79 -5.26 -8.50
N GLY A 27 25.78 -4.64 -7.86
CA GLY A 27 26.20 -3.26 -8.17
C GLY A 27 25.20 -2.21 -7.65
N VAL A 28 25.09 -1.06 -8.31
CA VAL A 28 24.13 -0.02 -7.92
C VAL A 28 22.74 -0.38 -8.48
N PRO A 29 21.71 -0.56 -7.63
CA PRO A 29 20.39 -0.95 -8.09
C PRO A 29 19.70 0.16 -8.88
N THR A 30 18.89 -0.23 -9.87
CA THR A 30 17.93 0.70 -10.50
C THR A 30 16.74 0.88 -9.55
N ARG A 31 16.51 2.11 -9.09
CA ARG A 31 15.37 2.45 -8.23
C ARG A 31 14.19 2.92 -9.08
N GLU A 32 12.99 2.88 -8.52
CA GLU A 32 11.82 3.45 -9.17
C GLU A 32 11.87 4.98 -9.10
N ASP A 33 12.05 5.65 -10.25
CA ASP A 33 12.27 7.12 -10.34
C ASP A 33 11.19 7.96 -9.67
N ALA A 34 9.95 7.45 -9.63
CA ALA A 34 8.81 8.16 -9.08
C ALA A 34 8.70 8.05 -7.54
N ILE A 35 9.54 7.25 -6.88
CA ILE A 35 9.57 7.14 -5.42
C ILE A 35 10.55 8.17 -4.87
N ASN A 36 10.03 9.14 -4.12
CA ASN A 36 10.87 10.11 -3.41
C ASN A 36 11.32 9.51 -2.08
N SER A 37 12.62 9.26 -1.93
CA SER A 37 13.24 8.71 -0.71
C SER A 37 13.90 9.76 0.20
N ASP A 38 13.63 11.05 0.00
CA ASP A 38 14.26 12.13 0.77
C ASP A 38 13.72 12.20 2.21
N ALA A 39 12.51 11.72 2.42
CA ALA A 39 11.88 11.57 3.73
C ALA A 39 10.87 10.42 3.71
N ASP A 40 10.63 9.84 4.88
CA ASP A 40 9.76 8.66 5.02
C ASP A 40 8.32 8.93 4.58
N TRP A 41 7.76 10.08 4.97
CA TRP A 41 6.41 10.45 4.55
C TRP A 41 6.30 10.63 3.04
N LYS A 42 7.34 11.16 2.38
CA LYS A 42 7.41 11.32 0.92
C LYS A 42 7.48 9.97 0.24
N THR A 43 8.23 9.03 0.84
CA THR A 43 8.34 7.66 0.37
C THR A 43 6.97 6.99 0.40
N GLN A 44 6.23 7.10 1.51
CA GLN A 44 4.90 6.49 1.62
C GLN A 44 3.90 7.15 0.67
N LEU A 45 3.92 8.48 0.54
CA LEU A 45 3.00 9.17 -0.34
C LEU A 45 3.24 8.83 -1.82
N THR A 46 4.50 8.79 -2.25
CA THR A 46 4.83 8.43 -3.64
C THR A 46 4.60 6.95 -3.92
N LYS A 47 4.81 6.05 -2.96
CA LYS A 47 4.36 4.65 -3.07
C LYS A 47 2.85 4.54 -3.25
N ALA A 48 2.06 5.32 -2.51
CA ALA A 48 0.60 5.37 -2.71
C ALA A 48 0.23 5.80 -4.13
N CYS A 49 0.91 6.84 -4.67
CA CYS A 49 0.72 7.29 -6.05
C CYS A 49 1.01 6.16 -7.07
N ARG A 50 2.07 5.39 -6.85
CA ARG A 50 2.46 4.28 -7.73
C ARG A 50 1.53 3.09 -7.66
N LEU A 51 0.96 2.80 -6.49
CA LEU A 51 -0.11 1.82 -6.34
C LEU A 51 -1.38 2.25 -7.08
N LEU A 52 -1.77 3.53 -7.00
CA LEU A 52 -2.91 4.06 -7.77
C LEU A 52 -2.67 4.00 -9.29
N ALA A 53 -1.46 4.35 -9.76
CA ALA A 53 -1.11 4.22 -11.17
C ALA A 53 -1.14 2.75 -11.65
N ALA A 54 -0.75 1.80 -10.81
CA ALA A 54 -0.88 0.37 -11.10
C ALA A 54 -2.35 -0.06 -11.17
N VAL A 55 -3.19 0.41 -10.24
CA VAL A 55 -4.65 0.18 -10.27
C VAL A 55 -5.27 0.69 -11.57
N ASP A 56 -4.86 1.87 -12.04
CA ASP A 56 -5.35 2.43 -13.31
C ASP A 56 -4.93 1.58 -14.50
N THR A 57 -3.70 1.09 -14.48
CA THR A 57 -3.21 0.16 -15.51
C THR A 57 -4.06 -1.11 -15.53
N LEU A 58 -4.40 -1.67 -14.36
CA LEU A 58 -5.18 -2.90 -14.24
C LEU A 58 -6.69 -2.70 -14.47
N SER A 59 -7.16 -1.46 -14.52
CA SER A 59 -8.57 -1.14 -14.73
C SER A 59 -9.06 -1.77 -16.03
N ASP A 60 -10.29 -2.30 -15.99
CA ASP A 60 -10.93 -3.02 -17.10
C ASP A 60 -10.23 -4.32 -17.59
N GLN A 61 -9.14 -4.76 -16.95
CA GLN A 61 -8.43 -6.00 -17.33
C GLN A 61 -8.88 -7.25 -16.54
N GLY A 62 -9.84 -7.12 -15.63
CA GLY A 62 -10.38 -8.24 -14.86
C GLY A 62 -9.54 -8.69 -13.66
N PHE A 63 -8.46 -7.97 -13.32
CA PHE A 63 -7.60 -8.26 -12.16
C PHE A 63 -8.20 -7.72 -10.84
N TYR A 64 -9.43 -8.13 -10.51
CA TYR A 64 -10.18 -7.54 -9.40
C TYR A 64 -9.54 -7.78 -8.02
N THR A 65 -9.00 -8.97 -7.76
CA THR A 65 -8.29 -9.25 -6.48
C THR A 65 -7.12 -8.30 -6.30
N ALA A 66 -6.24 -8.22 -7.31
CA ALA A 66 -5.06 -7.37 -7.26
C ALA A 66 -5.45 -5.88 -7.16
N THR A 67 -6.48 -5.45 -7.89
CA THR A 67 -7.00 -4.08 -7.80
C THR A 67 -7.42 -3.74 -6.38
N ILE A 68 -8.18 -4.62 -5.72
CA ILE A 68 -8.63 -4.42 -4.34
C ILE A 68 -7.45 -4.35 -3.36
N GLU A 69 -6.49 -5.28 -3.47
CA GLU A 69 -5.31 -5.31 -2.61
C GLU A 69 -4.42 -4.07 -2.78
N LEU A 70 -4.19 -3.63 -4.02
CA LEU A 70 -3.43 -2.41 -4.31
C LEU A 70 -4.17 -1.15 -3.81
N CYS A 71 -5.50 -1.13 -3.84
CA CYS A 71 -6.31 -0.03 -3.28
C CYS A 71 -6.18 0.05 -1.76
N PHE A 72 -6.16 -1.07 -1.04
CA PHE A 72 -5.85 -1.06 0.40
C PHE A 72 -4.44 -0.55 0.66
N GLY A 73 -3.45 -1.06 -0.07
CA GLY A 73 -2.07 -0.57 0.03
C GLY A 73 -1.97 0.94 -0.24
N ALA A 74 -2.64 1.46 -1.27
CA ALA A 74 -2.64 2.90 -1.56
C ALA A 74 -3.29 3.72 -0.44
N THR A 75 -4.38 3.22 0.15
CA THR A 75 -5.08 3.85 1.27
C THR A 75 -4.18 3.90 2.51
N GLU A 76 -3.59 2.77 2.90
CA GLU A 76 -2.66 2.64 4.04
C GLU A 76 -1.47 3.59 3.89
N ARG A 77 -0.79 3.55 2.74
CA ARG A 77 0.41 4.36 2.48
C ARG A 77 0.10 5.87 2.46
N SER A 78 -1.09 6.25 2.01
CA SER A 78 -1.55 7.65 2.08
C SER A 78 -1.70 8.10 3.53
N VAL A 79 -2.40 7.32 4.35
CA VAL A 79 -2.63 7.72 5.74
C VAL A 79 -1.37 7.66 6.62
N GLU A 80 -0.47 6.71 6.36
CA GLU A 80 0.87 6.67 6.96
C GLU A 80 1.68 7.92 6.60
N ALA A 81 1.64 8.36 5.34
CA ALA A 81 2.32 9.58 4.93
C ALA A 81 1.86 10.80 5.74
N TYR A 82 0.56 10.93 5.99
CA TYR A 82 0.05 11.99 6.86
C TYR A 82 0.57 11.86 8.29
N ALA A 83 0.53 10.67 8.88
CA ALA A 83 1.00 10.45 10.24
C ALA A 83 2.49 10.76 10.42
N LEU A 84 3.32 10.35 9.45
CA LEU A 84 4.75 10.68 9.42
C LEU A 84 5.00 12.18 9.22
N ALA A 85 4.21 12.87 8.39
CA ALA A 85 4.39 14.29 8.09
C ALA A 85 3.91 15.21 9.22
N GLU A 86 2.76 14.91 9.83
CA GLU A 86 2.06 15.82 10.74
C GLU A 86 1.94 15.27 12.17
N GLY A 87 2.12 13.97 12.38
CA GLY A 87 1.92 13.27 13.66
C GLY A 87 3.19 13.06 14.49
N GLY A 88 4.37 13.25 13.89
CA GLY A 88 5.65 12.98 14.54
C GLY A 88 5.92 11.49 14.79
N ASP A 89 5.23 10.62 14.03
CA ASP A 89 5.44 9.17 14.00
C ASP A 89 6.69 8.83 13.20
N ASP A 90 7.26 7.65 13.48
CA ASP A 90 8.35 7.05 12.73
C ASP A 90 7.84 5.84 11.92
N LEU A 91 8.57 5.41 10.89
CA LEU A 91 8.18 4.24 10.09
C LEU A 91 8.02 2.96 10.92
N GLU A 92 8.78 2.85 11.99
CA GLU A 92 8.73 1.71 12.91
C GLU A 92 7.39 1.62 13.66
N ASP A 93 6.61 2.70 13.73
CA ASP A 93 5.29 2.66 14.36
C ASP A 93 4.24 1.91 13.50
N PHE A 94 4.53 1.65 12.22
CA PHE A 94 3.64 1.01 11.26
C PHE A 94 4.06 -0.43 10.93
N HIS A 95 3.84 -1.35 11.87
CA HIS A 95 4.14 -2.77 11.70
C HIS A 95 2.95 -3.64 11.29
N ASP A 96 1.73 -3.17 11.54
CA ASP A 96 0.49 -3.85 11.14
C ASP A 96 -0.31 -2.90 10.24
N HIS A 97 -0.79 -3.44 9.11
CA HIS A 97 -1.63 -2.77 8.12
C HIS A 97 -2.81 -2.00 8.75
N THR A 98 -3.33 -2.45 9.89
CA THR A 98 -4.47 -1.79 10.56
C THR A 98 -4.07 -0.68 11.55
N THR A 99 -2.80 -0.61 11.97
CA THR A 99 -2.32 0.40 12.95
C THR A 99 -2.47 1.82 12.41
N CYS A 100 -2.31 2.00 11.11
CA CYS A 100 -2.47 3.28 10.45
C CYS A 100 -3.89 3.86 10.65
N TYR A 101 -4.94 3.03 10.66
CA TYR A 101 -6.31 3.49 10.85
C TYR A 101 -6.54 4.04 12.27
N ASP A 102 -6.08 3.34 13.30
CA ASP A 102 -6.22 3.81 14.68
C ASP A 102 -5.45 5.13 14.89
N ARG A 103 -4.27 5.25 14.24
CA ARG A 103 -3.44 6.45 14.32
C ARG A 103 -4.07 7.67 13.66
N THR A 104 -4.72 7.51 12.50
CA THR A 104 -5.39 8.63 11.83
C THR A 104 -6.50 9.26 12.66
N THR A 105 -7.23 8.46 13.44
CA THR A 105 -8.22 8.97 14.39
C THR A 105 -7.57 9.75 15.53
N ALA A 106 -6.46 9.24 16.08
CA ALA A 106 -5.73 9.93 17.15
C ALA A 106 -5.17 11.30 16.70
N LEU A 107 -4.82 11.42 15.42
CA LEU A 107 -4.34 12.67 14.81
C LEU A 107 -5.48 13.58 14.29
N GLY A 108 -6.74 13.15 14.42
CA GLY A 108 -7.90 13.91 13.96
C GLY A 108 -8.05 14.02 12.44
N LEU A 109 -7.33 13.19 11.66
CA LEU A 109 -7.42 13.17 10.20
C LEU A 109 -8.78 12.62 9.76
N LEU A 110 -9.16 11.49 10.34
CA LEU A 110 -10.42 10.78 10.05
C LEU A 110 -11.22 10.58 11.33
N SER A 111 -12.53 10.40 11.18
CA SER A 111 -13.40 10.10 12.33
C SER A 111 -13.22 8.66 12.80
N ASP A 112 -13.44 8.40 14.09
CA ASP A 112 -13.46 7.05 14.67
C ASP A 112 -14.38 6.08 13.89
N THR A 113 -15.53 6.59 13.42
CA THR A 113 -16.45 5.80 12.61
C THR A 113 -15.85 5.40 11.28
N THR A 114 -15.23 6.33 10.58
CA THR A 114 -14.58 6.06 9.30
C THR A 114 -13.43 5.07 9.45
N THR A 115 -12.56 5.24 10.45
CA THR A 115 -11.40 4.36 10.64
C THR A 115 -11.80 2.95 11.04
N ARG A 116 -12.83 2.81 11.89
CA ARG A 116 -13.41 1.52 12.25
C ARG A 116 -14.02 0.79 11.06
N GLU A 117 -14.73 1.50 10.18
CA GLU A 117 -15.31 0.92 8.97
C GLU A 117 -14.22 0.51 7.96
N LEU A 118 -13.17 1.32 7.79
CA LEU A 118 -12.01 0.97 6.95
C LEU A 118 -11.31 -0.29 7.45
N ARG A 119 -11.05 -0.38 8.76
CA ARG A 119 -10.47 -1.56 9.39
C ARG A 119 -11.35 -2.79 9.19
N GLN A 120 -12.65 -2.67 9.45
CA GLN A 120 -13.58 -3.78 9.26
C GLN A 120 -13.63 -4.24 7.80
N LEU A 121 -13.59 -3.30 6.85
CA LEU A 121 -13.55 -3.59 5.41
C LEU A 121 -12.27 -4.36 5.04
N TYR A 122 -11.11 -3.94 5.56
CA TYR A 122 -9.83 -4.63 5.37
C TYR A 122 -9.86 -6.07 5.93
N ASP A 123 -10.25 -6.22 7.20
CA ASP A 123 -10.31 -7.50 7.89
C ASP A 123 -11.28 -8.48 7.21
N THR A 124 -12.45 -7.99 6.84
CA THR A 124 -13.47 -8.78 6.13
C THR A 124 -12.96 -9.19 4.76
N ASN A 125 -12.35 -8.27 4.01
CA ASN A 125 -11.83 -8.58 2.69
C ASN A 125 -10.70 -9.61 2.76
N ARG A 126 -9.71 -9.50 3.66
CA ARG A 126 -8.69 -10.55 3.82
C ARG A 126 -9.30 -11.89 4.22
N THR A 127 -10.29 -11.90 5.12
CA THR A 127 -10.91 -13.15 5.54
C THR A 127 -11.67 -13.81 4.38
N ASP A 128 -12.45 -13.02 3.62
CA ASP A 128 -13.24 -13.50 2.49
C ASP A 128 -12.38 -13.86 1.26
N SER A 129 -11.31 -13.11 0.99
CA SER A 129 -10.41 -13.34 -0.16
C SER A 129 -9.53 -14.57 0.04
N TYR A 130 -9.03 -14.81 1.26
CA TYR A 130 -8.16 -15.96 1.54
C TYR A 130 -8.92 -17.24 1.88
N TYR A 131 -10.12 -17.16 2.47
CA TYR A 131 -10.81 -18.34 3.01
C TYR A 131 -12.30 -18.45 2.64
N GLY A 132 -12.92 -17.39 2.13
CA GLY A 132 -14.38 -17.31 1.94
C GLY A 132 -14.92 -17.86 0.62
N GLY A 133 -14.05 -18.22 -0.34
CA GLY A 133 -14.45 -18.77 -1.64
C GLY A 133 -15.25 -17.80 -2.53
N ARG A 134 -15.38 -16.53 -2.14
CA ARG A 134 -16.06 -15.49 -2.92
C ARG A 134 -15.10 -14.96 -3.98
N ARG A 135 -15.58 -14.90 -5.23
CA ARG A 135 -14.82 -14.30 -6.34
C ARG A 135 -15.00 -12.78 -6.29
N PRO A 136 -13.91 -11.99 -6.31
CA PRO A 136 -14.03 -10.54 -6.36
C PRO A 136 -14.70 -10.10 -7.66
N THR A 137 -15.44 -8.99 -7.55
CA THR A 137 -16.27 -8.45 -8.62
C THR A 137 -15.71 -7.14 -9.13
N GLU A 138 -16.03 -6.80 -10.37
CA GLU A 138 -15.77 -5.50 -10.98
C GLU A 138 -16.27 -4.35 -10.10
N ARG A 139 -17.50 -4.47 -9.57
CA ARG A 139 -18.08 -3.46 -8.70
C ARG A 139 -17.25 -3.23 -7.44
N GLN A 140 -16.77 -4.29 -6.79
CA GLN A 140 -15.92 -4.17 -5.60
C GLN A 140 -14.61 -3.44 -5.95
N ALA A 141 -13.96 -3.84 -7.05
CA ALA A 141 -12.72 -3.22 -7.51
C ALA A 141 -12.92 -1.72 -7.82
N ALA A 142 -13.97 -1.37 -8.57
CA ALA A 142 -14.27 0.02 -8.91
C ALA A 142 -14.57 0.88 -7.66
N THR A 143 -15.34 0.35 -6.70
CA THR A 143 -15.61 1.09 -5.46
C THR A 143 -14.39 1.24 -4.57
N MET A 144 -13.48 0.25 -4.55
CA MET A 144 -12.23 0.34 -3.82
C MET A 144 -11.27 1.34 -4.46
N GLN A 145 -11.21 1.40 -5.80
CA GLN A 145 -10.43 2.42 -6.52
C GLN A 145 -10.95 3.82 -6.20
N GLN A 146 -12.27 4.04 -6.20
CA GLN A 146 -12.86 5.32 -5.82
C GLN A 146 -12.55 5.71 -4.37
N LEU A 147 -12.64 4.75 -3.44
CA LEU A 147 -12.30 4.97 -2.04
C LEU A 147 -10.83 5.36 -1.87
N ALA A 148 -9.91 4.59 -2.46
CA ALA A 148 -8.47 4.84 -2.35
C ALA A 148 -8.08 6.21 -2.91
N ARG A 149 -8.67 6.61 -4.05
CA ARG A 149 -8.48 7.96 -4.61
C ARG A 149 -9.00 9.05 -3.68
N SER A 150 -10.23 8.90 -3.18
CA SER A 150 -10.82 9.89 -2.26
C SER A 150 -9.98 10.07 -0.99
N VAL A 151 -9.48 8.98 -0.41
CA VAL A 151 -8.61 9.05 0.78
C VAL A 151 -7.28 9.71 0.43
N HIS A 152 -6.66 9.32 -0.69
CA HIS A 152 -5.39 9.89 -1.12
C HIS A 152 -5.48 11.39 -1.39
N GLU A 153 -6.51 11.83 -2.13
CA GLU A 153 -6.80 13.24 -2.41
C GLU A 153 -7.04 14.04 -1.12
N TYR A 154 -7.81 13.48 -0.19
CA TYR A 154 -8.00 14.13 1.10
C TYR A 154 -6.71 14.27 1.90
N VAL A 155 -5.89 13.21 1.96
CA VAL A 155 -4.59 13.19 2.66
C VAL A 155 -3.65 14.27 2.11
N ILE A 156 -3.50 14.38 0.78
CA ILE A 156 -2.57 15.35 0.19
C ILE A 156 -2.96 16.79 0.53
N ASP A 157 -4.27 17.06 0.66
CA ASP A 157 -4.78 18.37 1.04
C ASP A 157 -4.52 18.70 2.52
N GLN A 158 -4.27 17.70 3.37
CA GLN A 158 -4.00 17.90 4.80
C GLN A 158 -2.50 18.01 5.14
N ILE A 159 -1.59 17.57 4.27
CA ILE A 159 -0.14 17.65 4.51
C ILE A 159 0.37 19.07 4.17
N ARG A 160 1.06 19.73 5.11
CA ARG A 160 1.45 21.14 4.97
C ARG A 160 2.53 21.40 3.92
N GLU A 161 3.51 20.51 3.81
CA GLU A 161 4.63 20.71 2.87
C GLU A 161 4.17 20.66 1.41
N GLY A 162 3.21 19.77 1.10
CA GLY A 162 2.63 19.62 -0.23
C GLY A 162 3.66 19.26 -1.33
N GLY A 163 3.25 19.34 -2.60
CA GLY A 163 4.17 19.29 -3.76
C GLY A 163 4.85 17.94 -4.04
N VAL A 164 4.51 16.88 -3.32
CA VAL A 164 5.16 15.55 -3.42
C VAL A 164 4.30 14.52 -4.17
N CYS A 165 2.98 14.71 -4.25
CA CYS A 165 2.09 13.81 -5.00
C CYS A 165 2.47 13.80 -6.49
N VAL A 166 2.59 12.60 -7.08
CA VAL A 166 2.98 12.39 -8.49
C VAL A 166 1.85 11.82 -9.36
N CYS A 167 0.63 11.72 -8.84
CA CYS A 167 -0.52 11.16 -9.56
C CYS A 167 -0.85 11.90 -10.88
N ASN A 168 -0.58 13.21 -10.95
CA ASN A 168 -0.82 14.05 -12.13
C ASN A 168 0.48 14.43 -12.87
N SER A 169 1.61 13.81 -12.50
CA SER A 169 2.92 14.11 -13.09
C SER A 169 3.32 13.11 -14.18
N LEU A 170 2.45 12.15 -14.47
CA LEU A 170 2.60 11.13 -15.51
C LEU A 170 1.73 11.51 -16.73
N ASP A 171 2.00 12.69 -17.31
CA ASP A 171 1.58 13.06 -18.66
C ASP A 171 2.80 12.99 -19.61
#